data_AF-A0A1N7IB57-F1
#
_entry.id   AF-A0A1N7IB57-F1
#
_cell.length_a   1.000
_cell.length_b   1.000
_cell.length_c   1.000
_cell.angle_alpha   90.00
_cell.angle_beta   90.00
_cell.angle_gamma   90.00
#
_symmetry.space_group_name_H-M   'P 1'
#
loop_
_entity.id
_entity.type
_entity.pdbx_description
1 polymer ?
#
loop_
_entity_poly.entity_id
_entity_poly.type
_entity_poly.pdbx_seq_one_letter_code
_entity_poly.pdbx_strand_id
1 'polypeptide(L)'
;MCNCSKPITKTECQILRKYAEDPESRNFIYHVFDDERGLALAQILKGENPNQIAAINGFLGSDGLVEWYYVKEHPCLYENEKNEEK
;
A
#
# COMPACT_ATOMS: atom_id res chain seq x y z
N MET A 1 -9.52 -12.83 10.23
CA MET A 1 -10.58 -12.13 9.47
C MET A 1 -10.03 -10.77 9.08
N CYS A 2 -9.54 -10.61 7.85
CA CYS A 2 -9.39 -9.30 7.22
C CYS A 2 -10.51 -9.17 6.21
N ASN A 3 -11.47 -8.29 6.48
CA ASN A 3 -12.35 -7.73 5.47
C ASN A 3 -11.58 -6.54 4.89
N CYS A 4 -10.82 -6.77 3.82
CA CYS A 4 -10.22 -5.69 3.06
C CYS A 4 -10.60 -5.90 1.60
N SER A 5 -11.15 -4.84 1.01
CA SER A 5 -11.29 -4.60 -0.42
C SER A 5 -10.19 -5.30 -1.22
N LYS A 6 -10.62 -6.04 -2.25
CA LYS A 6 -9.89 -7.01 -3.10
C LYS A 6 -8.49 -7.50 -2.64
N PRO A 7 -8.24 -8.83 -2.65
CA PRO A 7 -6.93 -9.36 -2.28
C PRO A 7 -5.83 -8.80 -3.20
N ILE A 8 -4.80 -8.20 -2.62
CA ILE A 8 -3.59 -7.78 -3.32
C ILE A 8 -2.98 -9.03 -3.98
N THR A 9 -2.79 -8.98 -5.29
CA THR A 9 -2.19 -10.10 -6.04
C THR A 9 -0.69 -10.20 -5.76
N LYS A 10 -0.11 -11.37 -6.05
CA LYS A 10 1.35 -11.59 -5.91
C LYS A 10 2.18 -10.56 -6.70
N THR A 11 1.68 -10.10 -7.84
CA THR A 11 2.34 -9.08 -8.67
C THR A 11 2.35 -7.73 -7.96
N GLU A 12 1.22 -7.33 -7.39
CA GLU A 12 1.09 -6.09 -6.62
C GLU A 12 1.98 -6.10 -5.37
N CYS A 13 2.10 -7.24 -4.69
CA CYS A 13 3.04 -7.39 -3.58
C CYS A 13 4.51 -7.15 -3.97
N GLN A 14 4.93 -7.64 -5.14
CA GLN A 14 6.30 -7.37 -5.64
C GLN A 14 6.53 -5.88 -5.90
N ILE A 15 5.49 -5.19 -6.39
CA ILE A 15 5.52 -3.74 -6.59
C ILE A 15 5.68 -3.05 -5.23
N LEU A 16 4.85 -3.40 -4.22
CA LEU A 16 4.97 -2.86 -2.87
C LEU A 16 6.38 -3.06 -2.30
N ARG A 17 6.94 -4.26 -2.44
CA ARG A 17 8.30 -4.56 -1.96
C ARG A 17 9.36 -3.65 -2.58
N LYS A 18 9.28 -3.39 -3.89
CA LYS A 18 10.20 -2.48 -4.59
C LYS A 18 10.16 -1.07 -4.01
N TYR A 19 8.98 -0.56 -3.63
CA TYR A 19 8.84 0.76 -3.03
C TYR A 19 9.17 0.78 -1.52
N ALA A 20 9.00 -0.35 -0.83
CA ALA A 20 9.41 -0.50 0.57
C ALA A 20 10.94 -0.47 0.73
N GLU A 21 11.65 -1.10 -0.20
CA GLU A 21 13.11 -1.20 -0.26
C GLU A 21 13.76 -0.03 -1.03
N ASP A 22 13.02 1.07 -1.22
CA ASP A 22 13.53 2.24 -1.94
C ASP A 22 14.81 2.79 -1.27
N PRO A 23 15.93 2.88 -2.01
CA PRO A 23 17.24 3.22 -1.45
C PRO A 23 17.29 4.67 -0.95
N GLU A 24 16.37 5.53 -1.40
CA GLU A 24 16.27 6.92 -0.95
C GLU A 24 15.45 7.06 0.33
N SER A 25 15.01 5.95 0.95
CA SER A 25 14.19 5.92 2.17
C SER A 25 12.96 6.81 2.08
N ARG A 26 12.39 6.94 0.87
CA ARG A 26 11.16 7.68 0.63
C ARG A 26 9.98 6.93 1.26
N ASN A 27 8.95 7.68 1.66
CA ASN A 27 7.73 7.10 2.20
C ASN A 27 6.71 6.97 1.08
N PHE A 28 6.08 5.81 1.00
CA PHE A 28 5.05 5.53 0.00
C PHE A 28 3.82 4.99 0.71
N ILE A 29 2.66 5.42 0.21
CA ILE A 29 1.37 4.90 0.60
C ILE A 29 0.69 4.27 -0.60
N TYR A 30 -0.18 3.32 -0.34
CA TYR A 30 -0.98 2.68 -1.36
C TYR A 30 -2.45 2.63 -0.96
N HIS A 31 -3.29 2.49 -1.96
CA HIS A 31 -4.72 2.26 -1.84
C HIS A 31 -5.13 1.20 -2.86
N VAL A 32 -6.04 0.31 -2.48
CA VAL A 32 -6.57 -0.74 -3.37
C VAL A 32 -8.00 -0.34 -3.72
N PHE A 33 -8.17 0.12 -4.95
CA PHE A 33 -9.50 0.44 -5.45
C PHE A 33 -10.27 -0.85 -5.75
N ASP A 34 -11.53 -0.90 -5.34
CA ASP A 34 -12.44 -2.00 -5.67
C ASP A 34 -12.81 -2.05 -7.16
N ASP A 35 -12.60 -0.96 -7.90
CA ASP A 35 -12.81 -0.86 -9.34
C ASP A 35 -11.71 -1.54 -10.18
N GLU A 36 -11.73 -1.31 -11.50
CA GLU A 36 -10.74 -1.79 -12.47
C GLU A 36 -9.35 -1.15 -12.29
N ARG A 37 -9.24 -0.13 -11.43
CA ARG A 37 -7.98 0.58 -11.15
C ARG A 37 -6.98 -0.25 -10.36
N GLY A 38 -7.46 -1.16 -9.50
CA GLY A 38 -6.60 -2.03 -8.66
C GLY A 38 -5.73 -1.25 -7.66
N LEU A 39 -4.48 -1.70 -7.45
CA LEU A 39 -3.50 -1.02 -6.60
C LEU A 39 -3.02 0.31 -7.18
N ALA A 40 -3.15 1.38 -6.40
CA ALA A 40 -2.51 2.66 -6.66
C ALA A 40 -1.50 3.00 -5.57
N LEU A 41 -0.44 3.72 -5.96
CA LEU A 41 0.68 4.09 -5.10
C LEU A 41 0.93 5.60 -5.21
N ALA A 42 1.22 6.24 -4.08
CA ALA A 42 1.61 7.63 -4.02
C ALA A 42 2.83 7.83 -3.12
N GLN A 43 3.76 8.67 -3.58
CA GLN A 43 4.92 9.06 -2.79
C GLN A 43 4.54 10.18 -1.83
N ILE A 44 4.95 10.03 -0.57
CA ILE A 44 4.91 11.08 0.44
C ILE A 44 6.25 11.82 0.39
N LEU A 45 6.19 13.09 0.01
CA LEU A 45 7.36 13.97 0.06
C LEU A 45 7.67 14.31 1.52
N LYS A 46 8.95 14.59 1.79
CA LYS A 46 9.41 14.89 3.15
C LYS A 46 8.72 16.17 3.67
N GLY A 47 7.95 16.04 4.75
CA GLY A 47 7.19 17.14 5.35
C GLY A 47 5.74 17.23 4.89
N GLU A 48 5.33 16.44 3.91
CA GLU A 48 3.93 16.36 3.47
C GLU A 48 3.13 15.40 4.35
N ASN A 49 1.84 15.70 4.54
CA ASN A 49 0.94 14.84 5.30
C ASN A 49 0.40 13.71 4.41
N PRO A 50 0.50 12.43 4.83
CA PRO A 50 -0.01 11.30 4.05
C PRO A 50 -1.51 11.43 3.75
N ASN A 51 -2.31 11.99 4.67
CA ASN A 51 -3.74 12.22 4.43
C ASN A 51 -3.99 13.23 3.31
N GLN A 52 -3.14 14.26 3.18
CA GLN A 52 -3.26 15.25 2.11
C GLN A 52 -2.88 14.62 0.76
N ILE A 53 -1.80 13.85 0.72
CA ILE A 53 -1.37 13.13 -0.48
C ILE A 53 -2.45 12.13 -0.92
N ALA A 54 -3.02 11.38 0.01
CA ALA A 54 -4.10 10.44 -0.24
C ALA A 54 -5.34 11.16 -0.79
N ALA A 55 -5.74 12.29 -0.20
CA ALA A 55 -6.87 13.10 -0.68
C ALA A 55 -6.65 13.63 -2.11
N ILE A 56 -5.45 14.13 -2.42
CA ILE A 56 -5.09 14.64 -3.76
C ILE A 56 -5.14 13.51 -4.81
N ASN A 57 -4.70 12.31 -4.45
CA ASN A 57 -4.72 11.14 -5.33
C ASN A 57 -6.09 10.43 -5.36
N GLY A 58 -7.06 10.89 -4.57
CA GLY A 58 -8.39 10.29 -4.49
C GLY A 58 -8.38 8.90 -3.86
N PHE A 59 -7.47 8.63 -2.92
CA PHE A 59 -7.42 7.41 -2.13
C PHE A 59 -8.52 7.48 -1.08
N LEU A 60 -9.73 7.12 -1.52
CA LEU A 60 -10.96 7.19 -0.74
C LEU A 60 -11.52 5.78 -0.60
N GLY A 61 -11.84 5.38 0.62
CA GLY A 61 -12.52 4.12 0.89
C GLY A 61 -14.00 4.20 0.49
N SER A 62 -14.71 3.09 0.69
CA SER A 62 -16.15 2.98 0.37
C SER A 62 -17.03 4.00 1.12
N ASP A 63 -16.56 4.51 2.26
CA ASP A 63 -17.27 5.53 3.07
C ASP A 63 -17.05 6.96 2.54
N GLY A 64 -16.23 7.14 1.50
CA GLY A 64 -15.82 8.45 0.98
C GLY A 64 -14.77 9.16 1.83
N LEU A 65 -14.29 8.49 2.88
CA LEU A 65 -13.19 8.97 3.72
C LEU A 65 -11.84 8.59 3.13
N VAL A 66 -10.84 9.41 3.42
CA VAL A 66 -9.44 9.15 3.03
C VAL A 66 -8.97 7.83 3.64
N GLU A 67 -8.57 6.89 2.78
CA GLU A 67 -8.14 5.56 3.18
C GLU A 67 -6.85 5.21 2.43
N TRP A 68 -5.79 4.95 3.19
CA TRP A 68 -4.49 4.58 2.64
C TRP A 68 -3.74 3.72 3.65
N TYR A 69 -2.75 2.99 3.14
CA TYR A 69 -1.89 2.12 3.93
C TYR A 69 -0.43 2.39 3.59
N TYR A 70 0.48 2.31 4.57
CA TYR A 70 1.91 2.38 4.24
C TYR A 70 2.33 1.11 3.53
N VAL A 71 3.12 1.28 2.47
CA VAL A 71 3.68 0.16 1.71
C VAL A 71 4.44 -0.81 2.63
N LYS A 72 5.16 -0.27 3.62
CA LYS A 72 5.97 -1.02 4.60
C LYS A 72 5.13 -1.84 5.61
N GLU A 73 3.83 -1.60 5.70
CA GLU A 73 2.96 -2.31 6.64
C GLU A 73 2.30 -3.56 6.05
N HIS A 74 2.40 -3.78 4.74
CA HIS A 74 1.71 -4.91 4.12
C HIS A 74 2.37 -6.25 4.50
N PRO A 75 1.61 -7.25 5.01
CA PRO A 75 2.16 -8.50 5.55
C PRO A 75 2.94 -9.32 4.50
N CYS A 76 2.64 -9.16 3.21
CA CYS A 76 3.33 -9.86 2.14
C CYS A 76 4.84 -9.53 2.03
N LEU A 77 5.28 -8.41 2.63
CA LEU A 77 6.71 -8.11 2.75
C LEU A 77 7.44 -9.09 3.68
N TYR A 78 6.70 -9.64 4.65
CA TYR A 78 7.21 -10.53 5.70
C TYR A 78 6.77 -11.99 5.50
N GLU A 79 5.95 -12.29 4.49
CA GLU A 79 5.56 -13.67 4.15
C GLU A 79 6.76 -14.54 3.71
N ASN A 80 7.92 -13.94 3.45
CA ASN A 80 9.17 -14.67 3.21
C ASN A 80 9.87 -15.19 4.49
N GLU A 81 9.37 -14.91 5.69
CA GLU A 81 10.02 -15.35 6.95
C GLU A 81 9.27 -16.46 7.71
N LYS A 82 8.17 -17.01 7.18
CA LYS A 82 7.38 -18.04 7.88
C LYS A 82 7.09 -19.31 7.07
N ASN A 83 8.04 -19.77 6.26
CA ASN A 83 7.96 -21.11 5.67
C ASN A 83 9.34 -21.79 5.50
N GLU A 84 10.23 -21.63 6.48
CA GLU A 84 11.42 -22.49 6.64
C GLU A 84 11.48 -23.13 8.05
N GLU A 85 10.32 -23.45 8.63
CA GLU A 85 10.24 -24.51 9.65
C GLU A 85 9.60 -25.75 9.02
N LYS A 86 10.40 -26.54 8.32
CA LYS A 86 10.28 -28.01 8.38
C LYS A 86 11.51 -28.76 7.88
#